data_AF-A0A925NMD4-F1
#
_entry.id   AF-A0A925NMD4-F1
#
_cell.length_a   1.000
_cell.length_b   1.000
_cell.length_c   1.000
_cell.angle_alpha   90.00
_cell.angle_beta   90.00
_cell.angle_gamma   90.00
#
_symmetry.space_group_name_H-M   'P 1'
#
loop_
_entity.id
_entity.type
_entity.pdbx_description
1 polymer ?
#
loop_
_entity_poly.entity_id
_entity_poly.type
_entity_poly.pdbx_seq_one_letter_code
_entity_poly.pdbx_strand_id
1 'polypeptide(L)'
;MINVLKIVFAAIFLIMVSTVSIASLRENIFAIPSVVTSDPWFVATLVDAYVGFTIFYLWVCSKEKTLVSKVVWFFAIMLLGNIATSAYVLIALFKLRSSDSIRDLLVRN
;
A
#
# COMPACT_ATOMS: atom_id res chain seq x y z
N MET A 1 7.48 -4.23 -20.51
CA MET A 1 7.63 -3.35 -19.34
C MET A 1 6.47 -3.50 -18.32
N ILE A 2 5.21 -3.39 -18.73
CA ILE A 2 4.05 -3.56 -17.82
C ILE A 2 4.03 -4.93 -17.12
N ASN A 3 4.35 -6.03 -17.84
CA ASN A 3 4.41 -7.36 -17.24
C ASN A 3 5.47 -7.48 -16.14
N VAL A 4 6.62 -6.80 -16.30
CA VAL A 4 7.65 -6.74 -15.25
C VAL A 4 7.08 -6.02 -14.02
N LEU A 5 6.37 -4.91 -14.22
CA LEU A 5 5.77 -4.16 -13.13
C LEU A 5 4.69 -4.97 -12.39
N LYS A 6 3.88 -5.75 -13.11
CA LYS A 6 2.93 -6.71 -12.50
C LYS A 6 3.64 -7.75 -11.63
N ILE A 7 4.74 -8.34 -12.12
CA ILE A 7 5.52 -9.32 -11.35
C ILE A 7 6.11 -8.67 -10.10
N VAL A 8 6.71 -7.49 -10.24
CA VAL A 8 7.31 -6.75 -9.11
C VAL A 8 6.26 -6.41 -8.05
N PHE A 9 5.12 -5.83 -8.43
CA PHE A 9 4.08 -5.48 -7.47
C PHE A 9 3.38 -6.70 -6.88
N ALA A 10 3.24 -7.80 -7.62
CA ALA A 10 2.76 -9.06 -7.08
C ALA A 10 3.75 -9.63 -6.05
N ALA A 11 5.06 -9.58 -6.30
CA ALA A 11 6.07 -10.00 -5.34
C ALA A 11 6.03 -9.14 -4.07
N ILE A 12 5.94 -7.80 -4.20
CA ILE A 12 5.80 -6.89 -3.05
C ILE A 12 4.55 -7.23 -2.24
N PHE A 13 3.41 -7.44 -2.91
CA PHE A 13 2.16 -7.82 -2.25
C PHE A 13 2.31 -9.12 -1.47
N LEU A 14 2.86 -10.17 -2.08
CA LEU A 14 3.08 -11.46 -1.43
C LEU A 14 4.05 -11.37 -0.25
N ILE A 15 5.13 -10.60 -0.38
CA ILE A 15 6.10 -10.37 0.71
C ILE A 15 5.38 -9.71 1.88
N MET A 16 4.66 -8.60 1.65
CA MET A 16 3.99 -7.87 2.72
C MET A 16 2.91 -8.71 3.42
N VAL A 17 2.07 -9.43 2.66
CA VAL A 17 1.07 -10.34 3.23
C VAL A 17 1.73 -11.42 4.07
N SER A 18 2.80 -12.03 3.57
CA SER A 18 3.52 -13.10 4.28
C SER A 18 4.15 -12.58 5.58
N THR A 19 4.86 -11.45 5.51
CA THR A 19 5.51 -10.84 6.68
C THR A 19 4.50 -10.46 7.75
N VAL A 20 3.41 -9.77 7.38
CA VAL A 20 2.37 -9.38 8.35
C VAL A 20 1.68 -10.60 8.95
N SER A 21 1.41 -11.63 8.15
CA SER A 21 0.79 -12.87 8.65
C SER A 21 1.71 -13.59 9.63
N ILE A 22 3.00 -13.75 9.29
CA ILE A 22 3.98 -14.39 10.17
C ILE A 22 4.15 -13.61 11.47
N ALA A 23 4.21 -12.28 11.40
CA ALA A 23 4.30 -11.43 12.59
C ALA A 23 3.06 -11.59 13.48
N SER A 24 1.86 -11.50 12.89
CA SER A 24 0.58 -11.60 13.61
C SER A 24 0.34 -12.95 14.27
N LEU A 25 0.92 -14.03 13.71
CA LEU A 25 0.86 -15.37 14.29
C LEU A 25 1.84 -15.58 15.45
N ARG A 26 2.91 -14.77 15.52
CA ARG A 26 3.94 -14.88 16.56
C ARG A 26 3.67 -13.97 17.75
N GLU A 27 3.27 -12.73 17.47
CA GLU A 27 3.10 -11.70 18.48
C GLU A 27 1.85 -10.87 18.20
N ASN A 28 1.21 -10.42 19.28
CA ASN A 28 0.11 -9.48 19.17
C ASN A 28 0.66 -8.06 19.01
N ILE A 29 0.23 -7.35 17.96
CA ILE A 29 0.62 -5.96 17.70
C ILE A 29 0.25 -5.01 18.85
N PHE A 30 -0.75 -5.36 19.67
CA PHE A 30 -1.13 -4.58 20.85
C PHE A 30 -0.28 -4.87 22.09
N ALA A 31 0.60 -5.87 22.02
CA ALA A 31 1.49 -6.27 23.12
C ALA A 31 2.94 -5.80 22.90
N ILE A 32 3.17 -4.82 22.02
CA ILE A 32 4.51 -4.26 21.77
C ILE A 32 5.05 -3.62 23.06
N PRO A 33 6.27 -3.98 23.50
CA PRO A 33 6.88 -3.42 24.71
C PRO A 33 7.03 -1.89 24.64
N SER A 34 6.83 -1.21 25.78
CA SER A 34 6.92 0.26 25.86
C SER A 34 8.30 0.82 25.51
N VAL A 35 9.36 0.03 25.69
CA VAL A 35 10.73 0.39 25.27
C VAL A 35 10.83 0.57 23.75
N VAL A 36 10.07 -0.19 22.97
CA VAL A 36 10.05 -0.08 21.50
C VAL A 36 9.20 1.12 21.07
N THR A 37 8.01 1.29 21.67
CA THR A 37 7.13 2.41 21.30
C THR A 37 7.66 3.78 21.71
N SER A 38 8.57 3.82 22.69
CA SER A 38 9.24 5.05 23.13
C SER A 38 10.57 5.31 22.39
N ASP A 39 11.03 4.37 21.55
CA ASP A 39 12.24 4.55 20.78
C ASP A 39 12.03 5.62 19.68
N PRO A 40 12.86 6.68 19.63
CA PRO A 40 12.67 7.76 18.67
C PRO A 40 12.75 7.32 17.20
N TRP A 41 13.59 6.33 16.88
CA TRP A 41 13.70 5.81 15.51
C TRP A 41 12.49 4.97 15.14
N PHE A 42 11.95 4.18 16.07
CA PHE A 42 10.69 3.47 15.87
C PHE A 42 9.54 4.43 15.55
N VAL A 43 9.39 5.51 16.33
CA VAL A 43 8.37 6.53 16.07
C VAL A 43 8.61 7.23 14.74
N ALA A 44 9.86 7.62 14.43
CA ALA A 44 10.20 8.30 13.18
C ALA A 44 9.88 7.44 11.94
N THR A 45 10.23 6.15 11.96
CA THR A 45 9.91 5.21 10.87
C THR A 45 8.42 4.96 10.71
N LEU A 46 7.67 4.91 11.82
CA LEU A 46 6.21 4.80 11.76
C LEU A 46 5.58 6.05 11.13
N VAL A 47 6.02 7.24 11.55
CA VAL A 47 5.56 8.50 10.96
C VAL A 47 5.91 8.57 9.48
N ASP A 48 7.15 8.23 9.10
CA ASP A 48 7.59 8.19 7.69
C ASP A 48 6.68 7.30 6.84
N ALA A 49 6.37 6.08 7.31
CA ALA A 49 5.46 5.17 6.62
C ALA A 49 4.05 5.77 6.43
N TYR A 50 3.45 6.33 7.48
CA TYR A 50 2.09 6.90 7.40
C TYR A 50 2.01 8.19 6.57
N VAL A 51 3.05 9.02 6.58
CA VAL A 51 3.16 10.16 5.67
C VAL A 51 3.22 9.65 4.23
N GLY A 52 4.03 8.62 3.95
CA GLY A 52 4.08 7.97 2.65
C GLY A 52 2.73 7.40 2.20
N PHE A 53 2.02 6.71 3.10
CA PHE A 53 0.66 6.19 2.84
C PHE A 53 -0.32 7.30 2.51
N THR A 54 -0.24 8.43 3.22
CA THR A 54 -1.09 9.59 2.99
C THR A 54 -0.82 10.21 1.61
N ILE A 55 0.44 10.40 1.25
CA ILE A 55 0.83 10.92 -0.07
C ILE A 55 0.32 10.00 -1.19
N PHE A 56 0.51 8.69 -1.04
CA PHE A 56 0.00 7.72 -2.02
C PHE A 56 -1.54 7.73 -2.08
N TYR A 57 -2.21 7.82 -0.93
CA TYR A 57 -3.66 7.92 -0.87
C TYR A 57 -4.19 9.18 -1.58
N LEU A 58 -3.52 10.32 -1.48
CA LEU A 58 -3.90 11.52 -2.22
C LEU A 58 -3.83 11.30 -3.73
N TRP A 59 -2.83 10.55 -4.21
CA TRP A 59 -2.78 10.13 -5.61
C TRP A 59 -3.95 9.20 -5.96
N VAL A 60 -4.29 8.21 -5.12
CA VAL A 60 -5.49 7.37 -5.31
C VAL A 60 -6.78 8.20 -5.36
N CYS A 61 -6.90 9.20 -4.50
CA CYS A 61 -8.04 10.13 -4.48
C CYS A 61 -8.21 10.92 -5.78
N SER A 62 -7.11 11.19 -6.49
CA SER A 62 -7.15 11.85 -7.80
C SER A 62 -7.65 10.91 -8.92
N LYS A 63 -7.45 9.60 -8.74
CA LYS A 63 -7.83 8.54 -9.69
C LYS A 63 -9.27 8.08 -9.54
N GLU A 64 -9.72 7.91 -8.30
CA GLU A 64 -11.04 7.34 -8.02
C GLU A 64 -12.16 8.38 -8.25
N LYS A 65 -13.22 7.97 -8.97
CA LYS A 65 -14.34 8.87 -9.31
C LYS A 65 -15.38 8.98 -8.21
N THR A 66 -15.60 7.90 -7.46
CA THR A 66 -16.67 7.83 -6.46
C THR A 66 -16.12 8.07 -5.06
N LEU A 67 -16.91 8.76 -4.22
CA LEU A 67 -16.55 8.99 -2.82
C LEU A 67 -16.40 7.66 -2.05
N VAL A 68 -17.26 6.67 -2.36
CA VAL A 68 -17.20 5.34 -1.75
C VAL A 68 -15.85 4.68 -2.01
N SER A 69 -15.35 4.68 -3.25
CA SER A 69 -14.05 4.10 -3.57
C SER A 69 -12.92 4.80 -2.82
N LYS A 70 -12.94 6.14 -2.75
CA LYS A 70 -11.97 6.93 -1.98
C LYS A 70 -11.97 6.57 -0.49
N VAL A 71 -13.15 6.40 0.11
CA VAL A 71 -13.27 6.03 1.52
C VAL A 71 -12.78 4.60 1.76
N VAL A 72 -13.15 3.66 0.90
CA VAL A 72 -12.67 2.26 0.99
C VAL A 72 -11.16 2.20 0.90
N TRP A 73 -10.55 2.89 -0.07
CA TRP A 73 -9.10 2.92 -0.21
C TRP A 73 -8.38 3.64 0.91
N PHE A 74 -9.01 4.66 1.51
CA PHE A 74 -8.46 5.32 2.71
C PHE A 74 -8.27 4.31 3.83
N PHE A 75 -9.33 3.61 4.22
CA PHE A 75 -9.26 2.64 5.30
C PHE A 75 -8.35 1.47 4.94
N ALA A 76 -8.41 0.98 3.70
CA ALA A 76 -7.51 -0.09 3.26
C ALA A 76 -6.04 0.31 3.40
N ILE A 77 -5.65 1.50 2.95
CA ILE A 77 -4.25 1.97 2.99
C ILE A 77 -3.82 2.30 4.41
N MET A 78 -4.67 2.94 5.22
CA MET A 78 -4.30 3.31 6.59
C MET A 78 -4.22 2.09 7.53
N LEU A 79 -4.98 1.03 7.27
CA LEU A 79 -4.98 -0.18 8.10
C LEU A 79 -3.99 -1.24 7.61
N LEU A 80 -3.85 -1.42 6.28
CA LEU A 80 -3.01 -2.47 5.69
C LEU A 80 -1.69 -1.94 5.10
N GLY A 81 -1.50 -0.62 5.03
CA GLY A 81 -0.29 0.02 4.54
C GLY A 81 0.12 -0.43 3.14
N ASN A 82 1.33 -1.00 3.04
CA ASN A 82 1.91 -1.43 1.78
C ASN A 82 1.22 -2.64 1.14
N ILE A 83 0.42 -3.43 1.88
CA ILE A 83 -0.42 -4.48 1.30
C ILE A 83 -1.47 -3.85 0.39
N ALA A 84 -2.22 -2.87 0.91
CA ALA A 84 -3.25 -2.17 0.13
C ALA A 84 -2.64 -1.33 -1.00
N THR A 85 -1.52 -0.65 -0.74
CA THR A 85 -0.80 0.13 -1.76
C THR A 85 -0.37 -0.73 -2.94
N SER A 86 0.27 -1.88 -2.68
CA SER A 86 0.69 -2.80 -3.75
C SER A 86 -0.50 -3.46 -4.46
N ALA A 87 -1.56 -3.81 -3.73
CA ALA A 87 -2.81 -4.29 -4.33
C ALA A 87 -3.44 -3.25 -5.26
N TYR A 88 -3.50 -1.98 -4.85
CA TYR A 88 -4.04 -0.90 -5.67
C TYR A 88 -3.32 -0.79 -7.00
N VAL A 89 -1.99 -0.70 -6.96
CA VAL A 89 -1.18 -0.60 -8.17
C VAL A 89 -1.34 -1.84 -9.04
N LEU A 90 -1.38 -3.03 -8.44
CA LEU A 90 -1.57 -4.28 -9.18
C LEU A 90 -2.93 -4.30 -9.91
N ILE A 91 -4.01 -3.91 -9.23
CA ILE A 91 -5.36 -3.76 -9.83
C ILE A 91 -5.31 -2.75 -10.98
N ALA A 92 -4.67 -1.59 -10.79
CA ALA A 92 -4.53 -0.58 -11.83
C ALA A 92 -3.75 -1.12 -13.06
N LEU A 93 -2.67 -1.88 -12.84
CA LEU A 93 -1.88 -2.52 -13.89
C LEU A 93 -2.66 -3.57 -14.67
N PHE A 94 -3.55 -4.33 -14.02
CA PHE A 94 -4.40 -5.30 -14.70
C PHE A 94 -5.54 -4.66 -15.50
N LYS A 95 -5.95 -3.43 -15.17
CA LYS A 95 -6.91 -2.65 -15.95
C LYS A 95 -6.31 -2.02 -17.23
N LEU A 96 -4.98 -1.95 -17.35
CA LEU A 96 -4.30 -1.48 -18.55
C LEU A 96 -4.37 -2.52 -19.67
N ARG A 97 -4.65 -2.07 -20.90
CA ARG A 97 -4.60 -2.91 -22.10
C ARG A 97 -3.15 -3.11 -22.54
N SER A 98 -2.90 -4.14 -23.35
CA SER A 98 -1.57 -4.46 -23.87
C SER A 98 -0.95 -3.33 -24.73
N SER A 99 -1.77 -2.40 -25.24
CA SER A 99 -1.35 -1.21 -25.99
C SER A 99 -1.02 0.00 -25.13
N ASP A 100 -1.43 -0.01 -23.85
CA ASP A 100 -1.32 1.16 -22.98
C ASP A 100 0.13 1.33 -22.48
N SER A 101 0.52 2.57 -22.21
CA SER A 101 1.84 2.94 -21.69
C SER A 101 1.84 3.07 -20.17
N ILE A 102 3.03 3.13 -19.55
CA ILE A 102 3.15 3.44 -18.11
C ILE A 102 2.57 4.81 -17.78
N ARG A 103 2.58 5.76 -18.72
CA ARG A 103 1.96 7.08 -18.51
C ARG A 103 0.46 6.94 -18.20
N ASP A 104 -0.19 5.95 -18.78
CA ASP A 104 -1.61 5.69 -18.53
C ASP A 104 -1.84 5.22 -17.09
N LEU A 105 -0.89 4.50 -16.48
CA LEU A 105 -0.95 4.20 -15.04
C LEU A 105 -0.99 5.49 -14.20
N LEU A 106 -0.14 6.46 -14.53
CA LEU A 106 0.01 7.70 -13.74
C LEU A 106 -1.11 8.71 -13.98
N VAL A 107 -1.68 8.78 -15.19
CA VAL A 107 -2.59 9.87 -15.60
C VAL A 107 -4.04 9.44 -15.79
N ARG A 108 -4.32 8.17 -16.12
CA ARG A 108 -5.68 7.72 -16.44
C ARG A 108 -6.61 7.68 -15.22
N ASN A 109 -7.79 8.30 -15.33
CA ASN A 109 -8.89 8.33 -14.34
C ASN A 109 -10.04 7.38 -14.70
#